data_AF-A0A160FMK1-F1
#
_entry.id   AF-A0A160FMK1-F1
#
_cell.length_a   1.000
_cell.length_b   1.000
_cell.length_c   1.000
_cell.angle_alpha   90.00
_cell.angle_beta   90.00
_cell.angle_gamma   90.00
#
_symmetry.space_group_name_H-M   'P 1'
#
loop_
_entity.id
_entity.type
_entity.pdbx_description
1 polymer ?
#
loop_
_entity_poly.entity_id
_entity_poly.type
_entity_poly.pdbx_seq_one_letter_code
_entity_poly.pdbx_strand_id
1 'polypeptide(L)'
;MNKEIATELDRLLRDAFRLVEDSIRLVQERCSVEEFEFFRTEAGRVAGGISLLLLPLWEDYPDLAPAGVIVNPPKKRKGKR
;
A
#
# COMPACT_ATOMS: atom_id res chain seq x y z
N MET A 1 2.74 6.45 -16.94
CA MET A 1 2.11 5.10 -17.03
C MET A 1 0.79 5.25 -17.78
N ASN A 2 0.18 4.19 -18.31
CA ASN A 2 -1.20 4.27 -18.79
C ASN A 2 -2.17 3.81 -17.68
N LYS A 3 -3.47 4.07 -17.85
CA LYS A 3 -4.46 3.81 -16.79
C LYS A 3 -4.65 2.32 -16.54
N GLU A 4 -4.52 1.50 -17.58
CA GLU A 4 -4.65 0.05 -17.50
C GLU A 4 -3.57 -0.54 -16.59
N ILE A 5 -2.29 -0.20 -16.82
CA ILE A 5 -1.17 -0.63 -15.99
C ILE A 5 -1.31 -0.06 -14.57
N ALA A 6 -1.74 1.20 -14.41
CA ALA A 6 -1.94 1.78 -13.09
C ALA A 6 -3.00 1.03 -12.28
N THR A 7 -4.10 0.62 -12.92
CA THR A 7 -5.18 -0.17 -12.30
C THR A 7 -4.68 -1.55 -11.89
N GLU A 8 -3.88 -2.20 -12.74
CA GLU A 8 -3.31 -3.51 -12.41
C GLU A 8 -2.30 -3.41 -11.26
N LEU A 9 -1.45 -2.38 -11.25
CA LEU A 9 -0.52 -2.15 -10.15
C LEU A 9 -1.24 -1.85 -8.83
N ASP A 10 -2.29 -1.02 -8.84
CA ASP A 10 -3.10 -0.78 -7.63
C ASP A 10 -3.62 -2.10 -7.07
N ARG A 11 -4.22 -2.94 -7.92
CA ARG A 11 -4.74 -4.24 -7.52
C ARG A 11 -3.64 -5.12 -6.90
N LEU A 12 -2.52 -5.28 -7.60
CA LEU A 12 -1.41 -6.13 -7.14
C LEU A 12 -0.82 -5.66 -5.81
N LEU A 13 -0.61 -4.36 -5.66
CA LEU A 13 -0.05 -3.78 -4.44
C LEU A 13 -1.02 -3.90 -3.26
N ARG A 14 -2.32 -3.68 -3.49
CA ARG A 14 -3.34 -3.85 -2.44
C ARG A 14 -3.53 -5.31 -2.06
N ASP A 15 -3.47 -6.24 -3.02
CA ASP A 15 -3.50 -7.68 -2.73
C ASP A 15 -2.27 -8.09 -1.91
N ALA A 16 -1.07 -7.60 -2.25
CA ALA A 16 0.14 -7.82 -1.47
C ALA A 16 0.01 -7.25 -0.05
N PHE A 17 -0.52 -6.03 0.11
CA PHE A 17 -0.77 -5.43 1.41
C PHE A 17 -1.69 -6.31 2.26
N ARG A 18 -2.80 -6.81 1.69
CA ARG A 18 -3.73 -7.71 2.37
C ARG A 18 -3.06 -9.01 2.82
N LEU A 19 -2.20 -9.61 1.98
CA LEU A 19 -1.48 -10.83 2.35
C LEU A 19 -0.53 -10.60 3.54
N VAL A 20 0.09 -9.42 3.64
CA VAL A 20 0.90 -9.06 4.81
C VAL A 20 0.03 -8.93 6.05
N GLU A 21 -1.10 -8.23 5.97
CA GLU A 21 -2.06 -8.10 7.08
C GLU A 21 -2.62 -9.46 7.54
N ASP A 22 -2.97 -10.34 6.60
CA ASP A 22 -3.47 -11.68 6.91
C ASP A 22 -2.37 -12.54 7.57
N SER A 23 -1.11 -12.36 7.16
CA SER A 23 0.04 -13.01 7.81
C SER A 23 0.24 -12.50 9.25
N ILE A 24 0.10 -11.19 9.49
CA ILE A 24 0.14 -10.61 10.84
C ILE A 24 -0.95 -11.22 11.71
N ARG A 25 -2.19 -11.30 11.20
CA ARG A 25 -3.32 -11.89 11.91
C ARG A 25 -3.11 -13.37 12.21
N LEU A 26 -2.56 -14.13 11.27
CA LEU A 26 -2.25 -15.55 11.48
C LEU A 26 -1.28 -15.75 12.65
N VAL A 27 -0.20 -14.96 12.70
CA VAL A 27 0.78 -15.04 13.80
C VAL A 27 0.12 -14.60 15.11
N GLN A 28 -0.68 -13.53 15.10
CA GLN A 28 -1.42 -13.07 16.28
C GLN A 28 -2.32 -14.17 16.88
N GLU A 29 -2.97 -14.96 16.04
CA GLU A 29 -3.91 -16.00 16.45
C GLU A 29 -3.24 -17.30 16.91
N ARG A 30 -2.01 -17.58 16.47
CA ARG A 30 -1.38 -18.91 16.58
C ARG A 30 -0.08 -18.96 17.37
N CYS A 31 0.57 -17.83 17.58
CA CYS A 31 1.90 -17.74 18.18
C CYS A 31 1.86 -17.05 19.55
N SER A 32 3.00 -17.06 20.25
CA SER A 32 3.11 -16.30 21.50
C SER A 32 3.05 -14.79 21.26
N VAL A 33 2.83 -14.02 22.32
CA VAL A 33 2.86 -12.56 22.25
C VAL A 33 4.25 -12.07 21.81
N GLU A 34 5.33 -12.67 22.32
CA GLU A 34 6.69 -12.28 21.91
C GLU A 34 6.95 -12.53 20.42
N GLU A 35 6.52 -13.69 19.90
CA GLU A 35 6.66 -14.03 18.47
C GLU A 35 5.82 -13.09 17.59
N PHE A 36 4.60 -12.76 18.03
CA PHE A 36 3.74 -11.80 17.34
C PHE A 36 4.35 -10.40 17.30
N GLU A 37 4.84 -9.89 18.43
CA GLU A 37 5.44 -8.56 18.55
C GLU A 37 6.69 -8.42 17.65
N PHE A 38 7.52 -9.47 17.59
CA PHE A 38 8.66 -9.51 16.69
C PHE A 38 8.22 -9.52 15.22
N PHE A 39 7.31 -10.42 14.84
CA PHE A 39 6.84 -10.55 13.46
C PHE A 39 6.13 -9.29 12.96
N ARG A 40 5.20 -8.74 13.75
CA ARG A 40 4.41 -7.56 13.36
C ARG A 40 5.28 -6.34 13.08
N THR A 41 6.45 -6.23 13.72
CA THR A 41 7.36 -5.11 13.54
C THR A 41 7.94 -5.11 12.12
N GLU A 42 8.44 -6.26 11.65
CA GLU A 42 8.99 -6.37 10.30
C GLU A 42 7.90 -6.40 9.23
N ALA A 43 6.79 -7.10 9.48
CA ALA A 43 5.64 -7.11 8.58
C ALA A 43 5.05 -5.70 8.38
N GLY A 44 4.99 -4.89 9.45
CA GLY A 44 4.58 -3.49 9.38
C GLY A 44 5.50 -2.63 8.49
N ARG A 45 6.81 -2.90 8.46
CA ARG A 45 7.74 -2.22 7.55
C ARG A 45 7.45 -2.59 6.09
N VAL A 46 7.14 -3.86 5.81
CA VAL A 46 6.76 -4.31 4.47
C VAL A 46 5.46 -3.63 4.02
N ALA A 47 4.42 -3.64 4.87
CA ALA A 47 3.14 -2.99 4.60
C ALA A 47 3.31 -1.47 4.38
N GLY A 48 4.17 -0.82 5.16
CA GLY A 48 4.56 0.57 4.97
C GLY A 48 5.25 0.82 3.63
N GLY A 49 6.18 -0.05 3.23
CA GLY A 49 6.83 0.01 1.92
C GLY A 49 5.85 -0.09 0.75
N ILE A 50 4.85 -0.98 0.84
CA ILE A 50 3.78 -1.09 -0.15
C ILE A 50 2.95 0.20 -0.22
N SER A 51 2.64 0.79 0.94
CA SER A 51 1.91 2.05 1.02
C SER A 51 2.66 3.21 0.33
N LEU A 52 4.00 3.23 0.45
CA LEU A 52 4.84 4.22 -0.26
C LEU A 52 4.82 4.06 -1.78
N LEU A 53 4.50 2.87 -2.31
CA LEU A 53 4.30 2.65 -3.74
C LEU A 53 2.89 3.06 -4.19
N LEU A 54 1.88 2.81 -3.35
CA LEU A 54 0.48 3.15 -3.63
C LEU A 54 0.21 4.66 -3.60
N LEU A 55 0.82 5.41 -2.68
CA LEU A 55 0.56 6.85 -2.54
C LEU A 55 0.85 7.64 -3.82
N PRO A 56 2.05 7.55 -4.44
CA PRO A 56 2.32 8.24 -5.71
C PRO A 56 1.42 7.75 -6.86
N LEU A 57 1.06 6.47 -6.85
CA LEU A 57 0.15 5.91 -7.84
C LEU A 57 -1.23 6.57 -7.75
N TRP A 58 -1.78 6.71 -6.54
CA TRP A 58 -3.05 7.39 -6.31
C TRP A 58 -2.95 8.91 -6.52
N GLU A 59 -1.79 9.52 -6.31
CA GLU A 59 -1.57 10.92 -6.68
C GLU A 59 -1.71 11.11 -8.21
N ASP A 60 -1.10 10.23 -9.01
CA ASP A 60 -1.19 10.27 -10.48
C ASP A 60 -2.56 9.81 -11.02
N TYR A 61 -3.23 8.90 -10.30
CA TYR A 61 -4.54 8.33 -10.65
C TYR A 61 -5.52 8.36 -9.46
N PRO A 62 -6.07 9.54 -9.10
CA PRO A 62 -6.86 9.72 -7.88
C PRO A 62 -8.15 8.89 -7.81
N ASP A 63 -8.68 8.47 -8.95
CA ASP A 63 -9.88 7.62 -9.02
C ASP A 63 -9.62 6.17 -8.57
N LEU A 64 -8.36 5.76 -8.45
CA LEU A 64 -7.98 4.46 -7.89
C LEU A 64 -7.90 4.47 -6.36
N ALA A 65 -7.85 5.64 -5.73
CA ALA A 65 -7.68 5.76 -4.28
C ALA A 65 -8.91 5.18 -3.53
N PRO A 66 -8.71 4.42 -2.43
CA PRO A 66 -9.82 3.98 -1.59
C PRO A 66 -10.58 5.18 -1.00
N ALA A 67 -11.88 4.96 -0.74
CA ALA A 67 -12.71 5.98 -0.10
C ALA A 67 -12.11 6.44 1.24
N GLY A 68 -12.05 7.76 1.45
CA GLY A 68 -11.49 8.37 2.65
C GLY A 68 -9.98 8.60 2.62
N VAL A 69 -9.26 8.11 1.61
CA VAL A 69 -7.85 8.48 1.40
C VAL A 69 -7.79 9.89 0.81
N ILE A 70 -7.23 10.83 1.57
CA ILE A 70 -6.93 12.18 1.07
C ILE A 70 -5.63 12.07 0.26
N VAL A 71 -5.78 11.93 -1.05
CA VAL A 71 -4.68 12.14 -2.00
C VAL A 71 -4.60 13.61 -2.35
N ASN A 72 -3.43 14.21 -2.14
CA ASN A 72 -3.15 15.53 -2.69
C ASN A 72 -2.70 15.34 -4.14
N PRO A 73 -3.52 15.64 -5.16
CA PRO A 73 -3.08 15.47 -6.53
C PRO A 73 -1.80 16.29 -6.75
N PRO A 74 -0.83 15.77 -7.51
CA PRO A 74 0.44 16.44 -7.68
C PRO A 74 0.17 17.80 -8.31
N LYS A 75 0.72 18.87 -7.72
CA LYS A 75 0.72 20.20 -8.35
C LYS A 75 1.26 20.00 -9.76
N LYS A 76 0.41 20.20 -10.78
CA LYS A 76 0.75 20.06 -12.21
C LYS A 76 2.22 20.42 -12.38
N ARG A 77 3.09 19.43 -12.63
CA ARG A 77 4.48 19.71 -12.97
C ARG A 77 4.39 20.55 -14.24
N LYS A 78 4.54 21.88 -14.10
CA LYS A 78 4.60 22.80 -15.25
C LYS A 78 5.66 22.21 -16.15
N GLY A 79 5.25 21.75 -17.33
CA GLY A 79 6.15 21.15 -18.30
C GLY A 79 7.35 22.07 -18.47
N LYS A 80 8.55 21.54 -18.23
CA LYS A 80 9.75 22.16 -18.76
C LYS A 80 9.64 22.01 -20.29
N ARG A 81 9.20 23.10 -20.92
CA ARG A 81 9.52 23.40 -22.31
C ARG A 81 11.03 23.35 -22.50
#